data_AF-A0A2E3TTZ5-F1
#
_entry.id   AF-A0A2E3TTZ5-F1
#
_cell.length_a   1.000
_cell.length_b   1.000
_cell.length_c   1.000
_cell.angle_alpha   90.00
_cell.angle_beta   90.00
_cell.angle_gamma   90.00
#
_symmetry.space_group_name_H-M   'P 1'
#
loop_
_entity.id
_entity.type
_entity.pdbx_description
1 polymer ?
#
loop_
_entity_poly.entity_id
_entity_poly.type
_entity_poly.pdbx_seq_one_letter_code
_entity_poly.pdbx_strand_id
1 'polypeptide(L)'
;MTAKIKTLMALVLIAVAAACGGSDDADSGVGEPFVEDIKNLDDERGLPPIPLECFDSQESFEQCDDDGLLPDECFDDEGFILPECDPTKEQGAESSELADDDGDIEPAVEPEPEVISSGFDPSVDAFGFENYGGEPGTVNLTTVEMQRMYGDEVCANLADGCTLSPPARQWMEQMNKAMAGGHCEGMAVLSSLFYYGESSPSAFGADATADLEFPGNDALQREIAYWFATQATYPGGAAKVNESPSAIVDTLIENFGRGTNAEEFWAMGIYQPDFSGGHAITPFAVEDRSDGIVDVLVYDNNFPSETRVLTVDRNSDSWQYQASINPDEPSSLYKGDASTKTLEIVAITPRLGVQEGPFEEGDGPVGYAPVVGRNTDSVEVWLDGDANLLITALDGRRIGWLEDGSFINEVKGATSTNLRFSVDVWGIEQEPVYVLPSDVRQFTVTIDGSQLTETGVSEVTMIGAGFNMVVADLVLDPGQQDTIYVDVESDEYLALNYESDYSDSPDIWFGLATDDADYEFIVRGSDIEPGGSFNVALDFPSGDFVLNTTGQTEFGLYDLLVVRIDDQGEYVFSTEDIELLPDDTMFVNFFEWEGDGSPMFLDFDFETNGTIDATLVLEDGGGEYVDFYDE
;
A
#
# COMPACT_ATOMS: atom_id res chain seq x y z
N MET A 1 5.75 -37.30 59.17
CA MET A 1 7.19 -36.98 59.07
C MET A 1 7.29 -35.69 58.27
N THR A 2 7.23 -34.55 58.98
CA THR A 2 8.32 -33.59 59.25
C THR A 2 8.54 -32.66 58.05
N ALA A 3 7.85 -31.52 57.99
CA ALA A 3 8.19 -30.19 58.57
C ALA A 3 9.02 -29.35 57.57
N LYS A 4 8.44 -28.30 56.97
CA LYS A 4 8.42 -26.88 57.42
C LYS A 4 9.82 -26.29 57.69
N ILE A 5 10.09 -25.11 57.09
CA ILE A 5 10.69 -23.86 57.65
C ILE A 5 11.22 -23.03 56.45
N LYS A 6 10.59 -21.90 56.06
CA LYS A 6 10.51 -20.53 56.66
C LYS A 6 11.54 -19.57 55.98
N THR A 7 11.10 -18.46 55.34
CA THR A 7 11.04 -17.06 55.93
C THR A 7 12.31 -16.26 55.57
N LEU A 8 12.33 -14.98 55.19
CA LEU A 8 11.39 -13.84 55.11
C LEU A 8 12.05 -12.70 54.28
N MET A 9 11.23 -11.80 53.72
CA MET A 9 11.22 -10.29 53.78
C MET A 9 12.53 -9.53 54.12
N ALA A 10 12.74 -8.25 53.76
CA ALA A 10 11.97 -7.12 53.22
C ALA A 10 13.02 -6.01 52.95
N LEU A 11 12.96 -5.23 51.87
CA LEU A 11 12.13 -4.03 51.64
C LEU A 11 12.74 -2.73 52.22
N VAL A 12 12.53 -1.66 51.44
CA VAL A 12 12.59 -0.22 51.73
C VAL A 12 13.86 0.50 51.20
N LEU A 13 13.83 1.15 50.03
CA LEU A 13 13.31 2.51 49.70
C LEU A 13 14.14 3.67 50.32
N ILE A 14 14.74 4.51 49.48
CA ILE A 14 14.38 5.94 49.29
C ILE A 14 15.43 6.65 48.40
N ALA A 15 14.85 7.42 47.47
CA ALA A 15 15.38 8.38 46.52
C ALA A 15 16.43 9.41 47.02
N VAL A 16 17.15 10.04 46.10
CA VAL A 16 16.90 11.41 45.59
C VAL A 16 18.13 11.92 44.79
N ALA A 17 17.85 12.22 43.52
CA ALA A 17 18.25 13.36 42.69
C ALA A 17 19.71 13.84 42.50
N ALA A 18 19.91 14.25 41.24
CA ALA A 18 20.46 15.52 40.77
C ALA A 18 21.94 15.57 40.33
N ALA A 19 22.06 15.60 39.01
CA ALA A 19 22.49 16.76 38.22
C ALA A 19 23.99 16.97 37.95
N CYS A 20 24.23 17.02 36.63
CA CYS A 20 25.04 17.99 35.89
C CYS A 20 26.54 18.10 36.20
N GLY A 21 27.31 17.86 35.14
CA GLY A 21 28.20 18.91 34.63
C GLY A 21 29.67 18.55 34.56
N GLY A 22 30.17 18.52 33.32
CA GLY A 22 31.32 19.36 32.98
C GLY A 22 32.68 18.66 32.91
N SER A 23 33.15 18.55 31.66
CA SER A 23 34.32 19.27 31.14
C SER A 23 35.74 18.78 31.50
N ASP A 24 36.43 18.44 30.41
CA ASP A 24 37.74 18.96 30.00
C ASP A 24 39.03 18.16 30.25
N ASP A 25 39.74 18.08 29.11
CA ASP A 25 41.18 18.16 28.86
C ASP A 25 42.09 16.92 28.99
N ALA A 26 42.46 16.44 27.79
CA ALA A 26 43.81 16.43 27.21
C ALA A 26 45.01 16.03 28.11
N ASP A 27 45.84 15.10 27.62
CA ASP A 27 47.10 15.43 26.93
C ASP A 27 48.02 14.21 26.71
N SER A 28 48.68 14.24 25.55
CA SER A 28 50.00 13.75 25.10
C SER A 28 50.63 12.43 25.58
N GLY A 29 51.29 11.75 24.62
CA GLY A 29 52.37 10.81 24.94
C GLY A 29 52.92 9.97 23.79
N VAL A 30 53.65 10.60 22.87
CA VAL A 30 54.45 9.99 21.77
C VAL A 30 55.55 9.05 22.29
N GLY A 31 55.86 7.98 21.52
CA GLY A 31 57.09 7.20 21.72
C GLY A 31 57.38 6.12 20.66
N GLU A 32 57.88 6.53 19.50
CA GLU A 32 58.80 5.75 18.64
C GLU A 32 60.27 6.14 19.01
N PRO A 33 61.37 5.43 18.63
CA PRO A 33 61.61 4.84 17.29
C PRO A 33 62.52 3.59 17.19
N PHE A 34 62.64 2.99 16.00
CA PHE A 34 63.90 2.39 15.51
C PHE A 34 63.96 2.40 13.97
N VAL A 35 65.11 2.86 13.44
CA VAL A 35 65.44 3.11 12.03
C VAL A 35 66.64 2.25 11.62
N GLU A 36 66.79 2.04 10.30
CA GLU A 36 67.97 1.62 9.47
C GLU A 36 67.84 0.21 8.86
N ASP A 37 68.10 -0.05 7.57
CA ASP A 37 68.38 0.78 6.37
C ASP A 37 68.49 -0.16 5.14
N ILE A 38 68.37 0.42 3.92
CA ILE A 38 69.01 0.06 2.62
C ILE A 38 68.04 0.09 1.41
N LYS A 39 67.98 1.28 0.79
CA LYS A 39 68.20 1.65 -0.62
C LYS A 39 67.70 0.76 -1.80
N ASN A 40 66.85 1.42 -2.61
CA ASN A 40 66.82 1.53 -4.08
C ASN A 40 67.04 0.29 -4.94
N LEU A 41 66.03 -0.05 -5.73
CA LEU A 41 66.09 -0.19 -7.20
C LEU A 41 64.66 -0.11 -7.74
N ASP A 42 64.31 1.03 -8.35
CA ASP A 42 63.31 1.08 -9.41
C ASP A 42 63.80 0.17 -10.54
N ASP A 43 63.03 -0.88 -10.82
CA ASP A 43 63.11 -1.66 -12.04
C ASP A 43 61.65 -1.96 -12.40
N GLU A 44 60.97 -0.98 -13.03
CA GLU A 44 59.75 -1.21 -13.79
C GLU A 44 60.07 -2.20 -14.92
N ARG A 45 60.08 -3.48 -14.58
CA ARG A 45 59.83 -4.53 -15.56
C ARG A 45 58.33 -4.74 -15.59
N GLY A 46 57.66 -4.09 -16.54
CA GLY A 46 56.32 -4.49 -16.92
C GLY A 46 56.35 -5.98 -17.24
N LEU A 47 55.63 -6.77 -16.45
CA LEU A 47 55.43 -8.18 -16.74
C LEU A 47 54.71 -8.27 -18.09
N PRO A 48 55.12 -9.17 -19.00
CA PRO A 48 54.48 -9.27 -20.30
C PRO A 48 53.05 -9.79 -20.11
N PRO A 49 52.02 -9.11 -20.67
CA PRO A 49 50.64 -9.59 -20.59
C PRO A 49 50.51 -10.91 -21.35
N ILE A 50 49.66 -11.81 -20.84
CA ILE A 50 49.33 -13.05 -21.55
C ILE A 50 48.43 -12.68 -22.75
N PRO A 51 48.69 -13.20 -23.97
CA PRO A 51 47.83 -12.95 -25.11
C PRO A 51 46.37 -13.33 -24.84
N LEU A 52 45.41 -12.49 -25.25
CA LEU A 52 43.97 -12.73 -25.04
C LEU A 52 43.51 -14.11 -25.56
N GLU A 53 44.13 -14.56 -26.66
CA GLU A 53 43.87 -15.83 -27.34
C GLU A 53 44.05 -17.04 -26.40
N CYS A 54 44.90 -16.93 -25.38
CA CYS A 54 45.14 -17.98 -24.40
C CYS A 54 43.94 -18.21 -23.47
N PHE A 55 43.01 -17.25 -23.38
CA PHE A 55 41.82 -17.33 -22.51
C PHE A 55 40.54 -17.72 -23.27
N ASP A 56 40.61 -17.93 -24.59
CA ASP A 56 39.45 -18.25 -25.43
C ASP A 56 38.84 -19.62 -25.10
N SER A 57 39.65 -20.57 -24.63
CA SER A 57 39.22 -21.90 -24.21
C SER A 57 40.31 -22.60 -23.40
N GLN A 58 39.95 -23.68 -22.69
CA GLN A 58 40.94 -24.50 -21.99
C GLN A 58 41.99 -25.11 -22.94
N GLU A 59 41.62 -25.46 -24.18
CA GLU A 59 42.54 -25.98 -25.20
C GLU A 59 43.52 -24.89 -25.66
N SER A 60 43.05 -23.65 -25.79
CA SER A 60 43.90 -22.49 -26.09
C SER A 60 44.89 -22.19 -24.96
N PHE A 61 44.45 -22.35 -23.72
CA PHE A 61 45.28 -22.15 -22.54
C PHE A 61 46.43 -23.17 -22.46
N GLU A 62 46.12 -24.45 -22.65
CA GLU A 62 47.11 -25.54 -22.68
C GLU A 62 48.10 -25.36 -23.86
N GLN A 63 47.61 -24.90 -25.01
CA GLN A 63 48.46 -24.62 -26.17
C GLN A 63 49.41 -23.43 -25.91
N CYS A 64 48.95 -22.38 -25.24
CA CYS A 64 49.80 -21.26 -24.84
C CYS A 64 50.87 -21.63 -23.80
N ASP A 65 50.57 -22.58 -22.90
CA ASP A 65 51.56 -23.16 -21.98
C ASP A 65 52.67 -23.89 -22.75
N ASP A 66 52.27 -24.77 -23.68
CA ASP A 66 53.18 -25.52 -24.54
C ASP A 66 54.06 -24.60 -25.42
N ASP A 67 53.50 -23.47 -25.86
CA ASP A 67 54.19 -22.45 -26.66
C ASP A 67 55.02 -21.45 -25.83
N GLY A 68 55.01 -21.58 -24.49
CA GLY A 68 55.78 -20.76 -23.56
C GLY A 68 55.30 -19.31 -23.47
N LEU A 69 54.01 -19.09 -23.73
CA LEU A 69 53.33 -17.79 -23.68
C LEU A 69 52.70 -17.48 -22.31
N LEU A 70 52.80 -18.42 -21.37
CA LEU A 70 52.38 -18.29 -19.97
C LEU A 70 53.63 -18.20 -19.08
N PRO A 71 54.07 -16.99 -18.67
CA PRO A 71 55.23 -16.85 -17.80
C PRO A 71 54.91 -17.40 -16.40
N ASP A 72 55.80 -18.20 -15.82
CA ASP A 72 55.66 -18.69 -14.42
C ASP A 72 55.45 -17.55 -13.41
N GLU A 73 55.99 -16.36 -13.72
CA GLU A 73 55.89 -15.13 -12.91
C GLU A 73 54.48 -14.54 -12.88
N CYS A 74 53.57 -14.99 -13.76
CA CYS A 74 52.18 -14.54 -13.83
C CYS A 74 51.21 -15.43 -13.05
N PHE A 75 51.70 -16.41 -12.30
CA PHE A 75 50.88 -17.31 -11.49
C PHE A 75 51.24 -17.19 -10.01
N ASP A 76 50.24 -17.22 -9.14
CA ASP A 76 50.43 -17.35 -7.70
C ASP A 76 50.78 -18.79 -7.29
N ASP A 77 51.08 -18.98 -6.00
CA ASP A 77 51.44 -20.29 -5.44
C ASP A 77 50.29 -21.33 -5.52
N GLU A 78 49.07 -20.90 -5.85
CA GLU A 78 47.87 -21.71 -6.02
C GLU A 78 47.53 -21.97 -7.50
N GLY A 79 48.28 -21.36 -8.43
CA GLY A 79 48.12 -21.53 -9.87
C GLY A 79 47.09 -20.60 -10.51
N PHE A 80 46.67 -19.53 -9.83
CA PHE A 80 45.81 -18.49 -10.40
C PHE A 80 46.64 -17.37 -11.04
N ILE A 81 46.10 -16.76 -12.09
CA ILE A 81 46.78 -15.68 -12.81
C ILE A 81 46.73 -14.39 -11.99
N LEU A 82 47.88 -13.73 -11.85
CA LEU A 82 47.99 -12.45 -11.16
C LEU A 82 47.24 -11.36 -11.95
N PRO A 83 46.51 -10.44 -11.28
CA PRO A 83 45.76 -9.37 -11.94
C PRO A 83 46.59 -8.51 -12.90
N GLU A 84 47.88 -8.29 -12.58
CA GLU A 84 48.81 -7.56 -13.46
C GLU A 84 49.16 -8.26 -14.79
N CYS A 85 48.86 -9.56 -14.92
CA CYS A 85 49.06 -10.34 -16.14
C CYS A 85 47.77 -10.65 -16.90
N ASP A 86 46.61 -10.28 -16.35
CA ASP A 86 45.30 -10.45 -16.98
C ASP A 86 45.12 -9.41 -18.11
N PRO A 87 44.88 -9.84 -19.36
CA PRO A 87 44.70 -8.89 -20.44
C PRO A 87 43.36 -8.15 -20.31
N THR A 88 43.37 -6.94 -19.75
CA THR A 88 42.25 -6.00 -19.80
C THR A 88 41.88 -5.66 -21.26
N LYS A 89 40.57 -5.53 -21.56
CA LYS A 89 39.98 -5.35 -22.91
C LYS A 89 40.48 -4.16 -23.75
N GLU A 90 41.45 -3.37 -23.30
CA GLU A 90 41.95 -2.18 -24.02
C GLU A 90 43.22 -2.40 -24.87
N GLN A 91 43.91 -3.56 -24.80
CA GLN A 91 45.18 -3.76 -25.53
C GLN A 91 45.04 -4.46 -26.91
N GLY A 92 43.91 -4.27 -27.57
CA GLY A 92 43.55 -4.97 -28.80
C GLY A 92 43.51 -4.12 -30.08
N ALA A 93 44.28 -3.03 -30.22
CA ALA A 93 44.41 -2.36 -31.52
C ALA A 93 45.56 -1.33 -31.56
N GLU A 94 46.77 -1.74 -31.98
CA GLU A 94 47.67 -0.79 -32.66
C GLU A 94 48.44 -1.45 -33.81
N SER A 95 48.21 -0.95 -35.02
CA SER A 95 49.02 -1.19 -36.21
C SER A 95 49.19 0.12 -36.98
N SER A 96 50.38 0.70 -36.81
CA SER A 96 51.15 1.58 -37.69
C SER A 96 50.61 2.97 -38.07
N GLU A 97 51.26 3.96 -37.46
CA GLU A 97 51.73 5.27 -37.94
C GLU A 97 51.29 5.76 -39.34
N LEU A 98 50.87 7.03 -39.41
CA LEU A 98 51.60 8.08 -40.13
C LEU A 98 51.14 9.48 -39.66
N ALA A 99 52.12 10.34 -39.42
CA ALA A 99 52.03 11.69 -38.88
C ALA A 99 51.13 12.65 -39.67
N ASP A 100 50.45 13.54 -38.94
CA ASP A 100 50.45 14.97 -39.23
C ASP A 100 50.14 15.79 -37.95
N ASP A 101 50.89 16.87 -37.81
CA ASP A 101 50.90 17.89 -36.77
C ASP A 101 49.67 18.80 -36.92
N ASP A 102 48.71 18.68 -36.02
CA ASP A 102 47.77 19.75 -35.68
C ASP A 102 47.37 19.58 -34.20
N GLY A 103 47.55 20.64 -33.42
CA GLY A 103 47.28 20.63 -31.99
C GLY A 103 45.79 20.48 -31.70
N ASP A 104 45.41 19.37 -31.08
CA ASP A 104 44.11 19.19 -30.44
C ASP A 104 44.30 19.01 -28.94
N ILE A 105 43.43 19.69 -28.20
CA ILE A 105 43.31 19.65 -26.75
C ILE A 105 42.81 18.25 -26.40
N GLU A 106 43.58 17.47 -25.62
CA GLU A 106 43.07 16.23 -25.05
C GLU A 106 41.81 16.53 -24.23
N PRO A 107 40.67 15.84 -24.46
CA PRO A 107 39.53 15.96 -23.58
C PRO A 107 39.98 15.50 -22.19
N ALA A 108 39.65 16.28 -21.16
CA ALA A 108 39.84 15.86 -19.79
C ALA A 108 39.16 14.49 -19.62
N VAL A 109 39.90 13.50 -19.14
CA VAL A 109 39.32 12.28 -18.60
C VAL A 109 38.44 12.75 -17.44
N GLU A 110 37.13 12.75 -17.65
CA GLU A 110 36.19 13.01 -16.56
C GLU A 110 36.41 11.93 -15.50
N PRO A 111 36.58 12.29 -14.22
CA PRO A 111 36.73 11.30 -13.17
C PRO A 111 35.55 10.34 -13.22
N GLU A 112 35.80 9.04 -13.05
CA GLU A 112 34.71 8.08 -12.94
C GLU A 112 33.77 8.53 -11.80
N PRO A 113 32.45 8.53 -12.06
CA PRO A 113 31.48 9.07 -11.13
C PRO A 113 31.51 8.27 -9.82
N GLU A 114 31.46 8.99 -8.69
CA GLU A 114 31.47 8.36 -7.38
C GLU A 114 30.12 7.68 -7.15
N VAL A 115 30.14 6.34 -7.06
CA VAL A 115 28.94 5.52 -6.81
C VAL A 115 28.89 5.10 -5.35
N ILE A 116 27.79 5.45 -4.68
CA ILE A 116 27.45 5.00 -3.33
C ILE A 116 26.28 4.03 -3.45
N SER A 117 26.53 2.75 -3.21
CA SER A 117 25.57 1.66 -3.40
C SER A 117 25.29 0.94 -2.08
N SER A 118 24.04 0.49 -1.89
CA SER A 118 23.69 -0.44 -0.82
C SER A 118 24.37 -1.79 -1.00
N GLY A 119 24.57 -2.20 -2.26
CA GLY A 119 25.02 -3.51 -2.69
C GLY A 119 23.91 -4.40 -3.26
N PHE A 120 22.68 -3.89 -3.40
CA PHE A 120 21.57 -4.59 -4.08
C PHE A 120 21.91 -4.76 -5.57
N ASP A 121 21.72 -5.97 -6.08
CA ASP A 121 21.95 -6.35 -7.48
C ASP A 121 20.61 -6.74 -8.12
N PRO A 122 20.06 -5.94 -9.06
CA PRO A 122 18.81 -6.27 -9.73
C PRO A 122 18.80 -7.63 -10.44
N SER A 123 19.95 -8.21 -10.79
CA SER A 123 19.98 -9.55 -11.40
C SER A 123 19.75 -10.70 -10.42
N VAL A 124 19.78 -10.41 -9.10
CA VAL A 124 19.64 -11.40 -8.02
C VAL A 124 18.49 -11.03 -7.07
N ASP A 125 18.43 -9.75 -6.69
CA ASP A 125 17.60 -9.25 -5.59
C ASP A 125 16.24 -8.69 -6.05
N ALA A 126 16.06 -8.46 -7.36
CA ALA A 126 14.78 -8.06 -7.95
C ALA A 126 13.91 -9.28 -8.30
N PHE A 127 12.59 -9.09 -8.37
CA PHE A 127 11.71 -10.14 -8.92
C PHE A 127 12.02 -10.40 -10.39
N GLY A 128 11.93 -11.67 -10.79
CA GLY A 128 12.09 -12.10 -12.19
C GLY A 128 10.84 -11.91 -13.07
N PHE A 129 9.78 -11.31 -12.54
CA PHE A 129 8.51 -11.06 -13.22
C PHE A 129 8.07 -9.61 -13.03
N GLU A 130 7.24 -9.14 -13.95
CA GLU A 130 6.75 -7.76 -14.00
C GLU A 130 5.64 -7.51 -12.97
N ASN A 131 5.41 -6.23 -12.65
CA ASN A 131 4.21 -5.80 -11.94
C ASN A 131 2.93 -6.32 -12.63
N TYR A 132 1.91 -6.58 -11.84
CA TYR A 132 0.67 -7.20 -12.31
C TYR A 132 -0.54 -6.55 -11.64
N GLY A 133 -1.68 -6.62 -12.32
CA GLY A 133 -2.98 -6.12 -11.84
C GLY A 133 -3.95 -7.24 -11.50
N GLY A 134 -5.24 -7.05 -11.81
CA GLY A 134 -6.35 -7.97 -11.52
C GLY A 134 -6.40 -9.24 -12.38
N GLU A 135 -5.27 -9.89 -12.62
CA GLU A 135 -5.20 -11.12 -13.41
C GLU A 135 -5.98 -12.27 -12.73
N PRO A 136 -6.77 -13.07 -13.49
CA PRO A 136 -7.56 -14.15 -12.90
C PRO A 136 -6.69 -15.20 -12.21
N GLY A 137 -7.04 -15.50 -10.95
CA GLY A 137 -6.34 -16.51 -10.13
C GLY A 137 -5.18 -15.98 -9.31
N THR A 138 -4.93 -14.66 -9.32
CA THR A 138 -4.07 -13.99 -8.33
C THR A 138 -4.79 -13.93 -6.99
N VAL A 139 -4.08 -14.25 -5.90
CA VAL A 139 -4.60 -14.19 -4.53
C VAL A 139 -4.01 -12.98 -3.82
N ASN A 140 -4.87 -12.06 -3.38
CA ASN A 140 -4.49 -10.83 -2.66
C ASN A 140 -4.59 -11.03 -1.14
N LEU A 141 -5.04 -10.03 -0.38
CA LEU A 141 -5.20 -10.17 1.07
C LEU A 141 -6.26 -11.22 1.40
N THR A 142 -6.01 -11.96 2.47
CA THR A 142 -6.98 -12.84 3.12
C THR A 142 -7.08 -12.48 4.61
N THR A 143 -8.00 -13.11 5.33
CA THR A 143 -8.15 -12.93 6.79
C THR A 143 -6.85 -13.15 7.57
N VAL A 144 -5.96 -14.00 7.09
CA VAL A 144 -4.64 -14.26 7.70
C VAL A 144 -3.71 -13.06 7.58
N GLU A 145 -3.69 -12.37 6.43
CA GLU A 145 -2.86 -11.18 6.24
C GLU A 145 -3.41 -10.03 7.07
N MET A 146 -4.73 -9.87 7.13
CA MET A 146 -5.41 -8.90 7.98
C MET A 146 -5.07 -9.11 9.46
N GLN A 147 -5.20 -10.34 9.97
CA GLN A 147 -4.84 -10.68 11.35
C GLN A 147 -3.34 -10.49 11.62
N ARG A 148 -2.45 -10.75 10.64
CA ARG A 148 -1.01 -10.44 10.79
C ARG A 148 -0.76 -8.94 10.85
N MET A 149 -1.46 -8.16 10.04
CA MET A 149 -1.24 -6.72 9.88
C MET A 149 -1.63 -5.95 11.13
N TYR A 150 -2.80 -6.26 11.66
CA TYR A 150 -3.47 -5.48 12.69
C TYR A 150 -3.56 -6.23 14.03
N GLY A 151 -3.43 -7.56 14.02
CA GLY A 151 -3.55 -8.39 15.22
C GLY A 151 -4.92 -9.03 15.37
N ASP A 152 -5.22 -9.53 16.57
CA ASP A 152 -6.46 -10.26 16.84
C ASP A 152 -7.71 -9.36 16.89
N GLU A 153 -7.53 -8.03 17.00
CA GLU A 153 -8.63 -7.07 17.15
C GLU A 153 -9.47 -6.86 15.90
N VAL A 154 -8.96 -7.30 14.74
CA VAL A 154 -9.73 -7.28 13.48
C VAL A 154 -10.70 -8.45 13.36
N CYS A 155 -10.60 -9.42 14.26
CA CYS A 155 -11.40 -10.64 14.23
C CYS A 155 -12.59 -10.50 15.17
N ALA A 156 -13.81 -10.51 14.60
CA ALA A 156 -15.05 -10.63 15.35
C ALA A 156 -15.17 -11.98 16.09
N ASN A 157 -14.62 -13.04 15.48
CA ASN A 157 -14.57 -14.38 16.05
C ASN A 157 -13.20 -15.02 15.86
N LEU A 158 -12.76 -15.79 16.87
CA LEU A 158 -11.50 -16.55 16.88
C LEU A 158 -11.70 -18.05 17.16
N ALA A 159 -12.94 -18.54 17.21
CA ALA A 159 -13.26 -19.91 17.60
C ALA A 159 -12.72 -20.94 16.60
N ASP A 160 -12.85 -20.65 15.30
CA ASP A 160 -12.44 -21.53 14.19
C ASP A 160 -11.43 -20.86 13.22
N GLY A 161 -10.62 -19.93 13.73
CA GLY A 161 -9.79 -19.03 12.94
C GLY A 161 -10.32 -17.60 13.03
N CYS A 162 -9.67 -16.66 12.35
CA CYS A 162 -10.14 -15.27 12.31
C CYS A 162 -11.31 -15.13 11.33
N THR A 163 -12.50 -14.87 11.85
CA THR A 163 -13.59 -14.24 11.09
C THR A 163 -13.45 -12.74 11.28
N LEU A 164 -13.21 -12.00 10.18
CA LEU A 164 -13.04 -10.55 10.24
C LEU A 164 -14.33 -9.85 10.70
N SER A 165 -14.18 -8.75 11.44
CA SER A 165 -15.26 -7.81 11.65
C SER A 165 -15.75 -7.24 10.31
N PRO A 166 -17.03 -6.87 10.18
CA PRO A 166 -17.57 -6.30 8.95
C PRO A 166 -16.74 -5.13 8.38
N PRO A 167 -16.34 -4.11 9.16
CA PRO A 167 -15.55 -3.01 8.60
C PRO A 167 -14.11 -3.42 8.24
N ALA A 168 -13.51 -4.40 8.94
CA ALA A 168 -12.19 -4.93 8.57
C ALA A 168 -12.26 -5.75 7.27
N ARG A 169 -13.33 -6.54 7.09
CA ARG A 169 -13.60 -7.27 5.84
C ARG A 169 -13.79 -6.29 4.68
N GLN A 170 -14.63 -5.27 4.85
CA GLN A 170 -14.85 -4.26 3.82
C GLN A 170 -13.55 -3.53 3.43
N TRP A 171 -12.70 -3.20 4.40
CA TRP A 171 -11.39 -2.58 4.10
C TRP A 171 -10.47 -3.52 3.32
N MET A 172 -10.43 -4.81 3.68
CA MET A 172 -9.68 -5.82 2.94
C MET A 172 -10.13 -5.90 1.49
N GLU A 173 -11.44 -5.91 1.25
CA GLU A 173 -12.03 -5.95 -0.10
C GLU A 173 -11.66 -4.71 -0.92
N GLN A 174 -11.78 -3.52 -0.33
CA GLN A 174 -11.38 -2.28 -0.98
C GLN A 174 -9.89 -2.26 -1.35
N MET A 175 -9.02 -2.79 -0.49
CA MET A 175 -7.60 -2.98 -0.83
C MET A 175 -7.37 -4.00 -1.93
N ASN A 176 -8.11 -5.11 -1.92
CA ASN A 176 -8.04 -6.15 -2.95
C ASN A 176 -8.49 -5.63 -4.32
N LYS A 177 -9.58 -4.85 -4.38
CA LYS A 177 -10.03 -4.14 -5.58
C LYS A 177 -9.00 -3.11 -6.04
N ALA A 178 -8.45 -2.32 -5.12
CA ALA A 178 -7.40 -1.34 -5.42
C ALA A 178 -6.16 -1.98 -6.07
N MET A 179 -5.77 -3.18 -5.63
CA MET A 179 -4.65 -3.95 -6.20
C MET A 179 -4.85 -4.39 -7.65
N ALA A 180 -6.07 -4.34 -8.19
CA ALA A 180 -6.28 -4.50 -9.63
C ALA A 180 -5.54 -3.42 -10.44
N GLY A 181 -5.32 -2.24 -9.83
CA GLY A 181 -4.52 -1.14 -10.35
C GLY A 181 -3.00 -1.29 -10.15
N GLY A 182 -2.52 -2.44 -9.63
CA GLY A 182 -1.10 -2.82 -9.62
C GLY A 182 -0.53 -3.18 -8.25
N HIS A 183 0.57 -3.93 -8.24
CA HIS A 183 1.25 -4.40 -7.02
C HIS A 183 2.65 -3.79 -6.81
N CYS A 184 3.00 -2.73 -7.54
CA CYS A 184 4.35 -2.16 -7.58
C CYS A 184 4.92 -1.82 -6.19
N GLU A 185 4.08 -1.28 -5.29
CA GLU A 185 4.47 -0.97 -3.92
C GLU A 185 4.88 -2.23 -3.15
N GLY A 186 4.06 -3.29 -3.22
CA GLY A 186 4.35 -4.55 -2.56
C GLY A 186 5.65 -5.17 -3.06
N MET A 187 5.90 -5.10 -4.37
CA MET A 187 7.13 -5.60 -4.97
C MET A 187 8.36 -4.75 -4.59
N ALA A 188 8.22 -3.42 -4.54
CA ALA A 188 9.32 -2.54 -4.16
C ALA A 188 9.74 -2.76 -2.69
N VAL A 189 8.75 -2.90 -1.80
CA VAL A 189 8.98 -3.15 -0.38
C VAL A 189 9.53 -4.54 -0.15
N LEU A 190 8.92 -5.59 -0.71
CA LEU A 190 9.31 -6.97 -0.46
C LEU A 190 10.71 -7.31 -1.02
N SER A 191 11.07 -6.77 -2.19
CA SER A 191 12.44 -6.92 -2.72
C SER A 191 13.50 -6.31 -1.80
N SER A 192 13.21 -5.14 -1.21
CA SER A 192 14.07 -4.53 -0.19
C SER A 192 14.18 -5.41 1.06
N LEU A 193 13.06 -5.95 1.54
CA LEU A 193 13.04 -6.83 2.72
C LEU A 193 13.83 -8.12 2.52
N PHE A 194 13.79 -8.71 1.32
CA PHE A 194 14.62 -9.86 0.97
C PHE A 194 16.10 -9.51 0.98
N TYR A 195 16.47 -8.39 0.36
CA TYR A 195 17.86 -7.95 0.27
C TYR A 195 18.48 -7.66 1.64
N TYR A 196 17.76 -6.95 2.52
CA TYR A 196 18.24 -6.62 3.87
C TYR A 196 18.08 -7.77 4.88
N GLY A 197 17.46 -8.89 4.48
CA GLY A 197 17.35 -10.10 5.29
C GLY A 197 16.25 -10.07 6.36
N GLU A 198 15.29 -9.15 6.23
CA GLU A 198 14.08 -9.10 7.07
C GLU A 198 13.03 -10.14 6.62
N SER A 199 13.11 -10.59 5.37
CA SER A 199 12.37 -11.73 4.83
C SER A 199 13.30 -12.63 4.01
N SER A 200 12.82 -13.79 3.56
CA SER A 200 13.63 -14.71 2.75
C SER A 200 12.86 -15.25 1.53
N PRO A 201 13.44 -15.20 0.32
CA PRO A 201 12.88 -15.84 -0.87
C PRO A 201 12.62 -17.35 -0.67
N SER A 202 13.39 -18.00 0.21
CA SER A 202 13.26 -19.44 0.48
C SER A 202 11.92 -19.83 1.12
N ALA A 203 11.25 -18.89 1.79
CA ALA A 203 9.89 -19.08 2.29
C ALA A 203 8.87 -19.23 1.16
N PHE A 204 9.22 -18.77 -0.04
CA PHE A 204 8.40 -18.75 -1.24
C PHE A 204 8.93 -19.65 -2.34
N GLY A 205 9.94 -20.49 -2.05
CA GLY A 205 10.37 -21.59 -2.90
C GLY A 205 11.65 -21.38 -3.72
N ALA A 206 12.37 -20.27 -3.55
CA ALA A 206 13.63 -20.00 -4.28
C ALA A 206 14.75 -19.51 -3.36
N ASP A 207 16.01 -19.64 -3.79
CA ASP A 207 17.16 -19.16 -3.01
C ASP A 207 17.44 -17.65 -3.22
N ALA A 208 17.00 -17.09 -4.36
CA ALA A 208 17.13 -15.68 -4.73
C ALA A 208 15.78 -15.10 -5.16
N THR A 209 15.60 -13.79 -5.04
CA THR A 209 14.36 -13.09 -5.44
C THR A 209 14.09 -13.25 -6.94
N ALA A 210 15.14 -13.20 -7.77
CA ALA A 210 15.04 -13.32 -9.22
C ALA A 210 14.52 -14.70 -9.68
N ASP A 211 14.68 -15.73 -8.84
CA ASP A 211 14.27 -17.10 -9.13
C ASP A 211 12.85 -17.42 -8.63
N LEU A 212 12.15 -16.47 -8.00
CA LEU A 212 10.79 -16.68 -7.51
C LEU A 212 9.79 -16.80 -8.67
N GLU A 213 9.06 -17.92 -8.69
CA GLU A 213 7.95 -18.12 -9.62
C GLU A 213 6.69 -17.44 -9.10
N PHE A 214 6.08 -16.58 -9.92
CA PHE A 214 4.79 -15.94 -9.63
C PHE A 214 3.58 -16.88 -9.82
N PRO A 215 3.44 -17.58 -10.97
CA PRO A 215 2.25 -18.40 -11.20
C PRO A 215 2.15 -19.57 -10.22
N GLY A 216 1.02 -19.66 -9.51
CA GLY A 216 0.74 -20.75 -8.56
C GLY A 216 1.51 -20.64 -7.24
N ASN A 217 2.02 -19.47 -6.91
CA ASN A 217 2.70 -19.18 -5.65
C ASN A 217 1.84 -18.26 -4.76
N ASP A 218 0.69 -18.76 -4.33
CA ASP A 218 -0.30 -18.00 -3.55
C ASP A 218 0.32 -17.37 -2.29
N ALA A 219 1.31 -18.02 -1.68
CA ALA A 219 2.03 -17.47 -0.53
C ALA A 219 2.81 -16.19 -0.90
N LEU A 220 3.47 -16.17 -2.06
CA LEU A 220 4.19 -14.99 -2.54
C LEU A 220 3.22 -13.88 -2.95
N GLN A 221 2.13 -14.23 -3.63
CA GLN A 221 1.11 -13.26 -4.06
C GLN A 221 0.50 -12.53 -2.85
N ARG A 222 0.10 -13.29 -1.83
CA ARG A 222 -0.40 -12.76 -0.55
C ARG A 222 0.63 -11.92 0.19
N GLU A 223 1.92 -12.29 0.16
CA GLU A 223 2.98 -11.49 0.77
C GLU A 223 3.18 -10.16 0.03
N ILE A 224 3.15 -10.16 -1.30
CA ILE A 224 3.20 -8.92 -2.10
C ILE A 224 1.99 -8.04 -1.78
N ALA A 225 0.79 -8.61 -1.72
CA ALA A 225 -0.45 -7.91 -1.37
C ALA A 225 -0.38 -7.30 0.05
N TYR A 226 0.15 -8.04 1.02
CA TYR A 226 0.39 -7.54 2.38
C TYR A 226 1.25 -6.27 2.35
N TRP A 227 2.42 -6.32 1.69
CA TRP A 227 3.32 -5.17 1.65
C TRP A 227 2.78 -4.01 0.81
N PHE A 228 1.98 -4.29 -0.23
CA PHE A 228 1.27 -3.26 -0.97
C PHE A 228 0.32 -2.48 -0.04
N ALA A 229 -0.49 -3.19 0.75
CA ALA A 229 -1.50 -2.56 1.60
C ALA A 229 -0.87 -1.67 2.70
N THR A 230 0.37 -1.95 3.14
CA THR A 230 1.05 -1.11 4.15
C THR A 230 1.29 0.35 3.74
N GLN A 231 1.12 0.72 2.46
CA GLN A 231 1.14 2.13 2.05
C GLN A 231 -0.08 2.91 2.54
N ALA A 232 -1.18 2.20 2.83
CA ALA A 232 -2.44 2.73 3.33
C ALA A 232 -2.54 2.67 4.86
N THR A 233 -1.60 2.01 5.55
CA THR A 233 -1.68 1.80 7.01
C THR A 233 -0.76 2.70 7.83
N TYR A 234 -1.18 3.03 9.05
CA TYR A 234 -0.31 3.68 10.02
C TYR A 234 0.36 2.63 10.92
N PRO A 235 1.66 2.76 11.27
CA PRO A 235 2.59 3.80 10.86
C PRO A 235 3.25 3.54 9.48
N GLY A 236 2.91 2.45 8.80
CA GLY A 236 3.54 1.97 7.57
C GLY A 236 3.82 3.03 6.49
N GLY A 237 2.78 3.75 6.04
CA GLY A 237 2.91 4.80 5.01
C GLY A 237 3.22 6.20 5.54
N ALA A 238 3.36 6.38 6.86
CA ALA A 238 3.35 7.70 7.50
C ALA A 238 4.73 8.40 7.51
N ALA A 239 5.82 7.64 7.57
CA ALA A 239 7.18 8.19 7.64
C ALA A 239 7.80 8.31 6.25
N LYS A 240 7.95 9.54 5.75
CA LYS A 240 8.48 9.81 4.41
C LYS A 240 9.34 11.07 4.32
N VAL A 241 10.19 11.10 3.30
CA VAL A 241 10.95 12.27 2.86
C VAL A 241 10.37 12.72 1.52
N ASN A 242 9.82 13.93 1.48
CA ASN A 242 9.23 14.52 0.28
C ASN A 242 9.44 16.06 0.20
N GLU A 243 10.38 16.58 0.98
CA GLU A 243 10.71 18.00 1.03
C GLU A 243 11.28 18.49 -0.30
N SER A 244 12.22 17.75 -0.89
CA SER A 244 12.73 18.02 -2.23
C SER A 244 13.53 16.85 -2.81
N PRO A 245 13.76 16.81 -4.14
CA PRO A 245 14.62 15.81 -4.77
C PRO A 245 16.03 15.75 -4.14
N SER A 246 16.64 16.89 -3.82
CA SER A 246 17.96 16.92 -3.19
C SER A 246 17.97 16.29 -1.79
N ALA A 247 16.92 16.52 -0.98
CA ALA A 247 16.80 15.92 0.34
C ALA A 247 16.66 14.39 0.29
N ILE A 248 15.96 13.88 -0.74
CA ILE A 248 15.85 12.45 -1.01
C ILE A 248 17.23 11.88 -1.35
N VAL A 249 17.97 12.50 -2.26
CA VAL A 249 19.33 12.04 -2.63
C VAL A 249 20.26 12.06 -1.41
N ASP A 250 20.25 13.11 -0.58
CA ASP A 250 21.07 13.17 0.64
C ASP A 250 20.74 12.02 1.60
N THR A 251 19.46 11.69 1.76
CA THR A 251 19.00 10.58 2.61
C THR A 251 19.47 9.23 2.06
N LEU A 252 19.37 9.02 0.74
CA LEU A 252 19.81 7.79 0.08
C LEU A 252 21.34 7.62 0.16
N ILE A 253 22.12 8.69 -0.03
CA ILE A 253 23.58 8.66 0.13
C ILE A 253 23.98 8.21 1.54
N GLU A 254 23.36 8.78 2.58
CA GLU A 254 23.65 8.38 3.96
C GLU A 254 23.27 6.91 4.21
N ASN A 255 22.11 6.49 3.69
CA ASN A 255 21.60 5.14 3.88
C ASN A 255 22.48 4.10 3.19
N PHE A 256 22.72 4.27 1.89
CA PHE A 256 23.52 3.34 1.07
C PHE A 256 24.97 3.27 1.51
N GLY A 257 25.54 4.36 2.05
CA GLY A 257 26.88 4.34 2.64
C GLY A 257 27.03 3.39 3.84
N ARG A 258 25.93 2.88 4.41
CA ARG A 258 25.94 1.85 5.47
C ARG A 258 25.83 0.42 4.93
N GLY A 259 25.52 0.24 3.65
CA GLY A 259 25.24 -1.05 3.02
C GLY A 259 24.14 -1.81 3.75
N THR A 260 24.32 -3.12 3.90
CA THR A 260 23.39 -4.00 4.66
C THR A 260 23.34 -3.72 6.17
N ASN A 261 24.14 -2.78 6.71
CA ASN A 261 24.02 -2.32 8.10
C ASN A 261 23.10 -1.11 8.26
N ALA A 262 22.40 -0.69 7.20
CA ALA A 262 21.38 0.35 7.30
C ALA A 262 20.29 -0.08 8.32
N GLU A 263 19.83 0.88 9.14
CA GLU A 263 18.75 0.64 10.11
C GLU A 263 17.37 0.96 9.54
N GLU A 264 17.31 1.52 8.33
CA GLU A 264 16.09 1.89 7.59
C GLU A 264 16.26 1.52 6.12
N PHE A 265 15.17 1.18 5.44
CA PHE A 265 15.12 0.86 4.03
C PHE A 265 14.00 1.67 3.37
N TRP A 266 14.13 1.97 2.08
CA TRP A 266 13.27 2.96 1.44
C TRP A 266 12.61 2.40 0.19
N ALA A 267 11.29 2.54 0.11
CA ALA A 267 10.56 2.45 -1.16
C ALA A 267 10.44 3.86 -1.76
N MET A 268 10.63 4.01 -3.06
CA MET A 268 10.53 5.30 -3.75
C MET A 268 9.21 5.40 -4.50
N GLY A 269 8.43 6.44 -4.21
CA GLY A 269 7.22 6.80 -4.94
C GLY A 269 7.49 7.89 -5.97
N ILE A 270 7.06 7.67 -7.20
CA ILE A 270 7.11 8.64 -8.30
C ILE A 270 5.71 8.93 -8.83
N TYR A 271 5.45 10.18 -9.20
CA TYR A 271 4.15 10.60 -9.71
C TYR A 271 4.28 11.48 -10.95
N GLN A 272 3.28 11.40 -11.84
CA GLN A 272 3.13 12.38 -12.91
C GLN A 272 2.84 13.78 -12.34
N PRO A 273 3.18 14.87 -13.05
CA PRO A 273 2.94 16.24 -12.56
C PRO A 273 1.51 16.56 -12.13
N ASP A 274 0.53 15.87 -12.68
CA ASP A 274 -0.90 16.01 -12.39
C ASP A 274 -1.45 14.91 -11.48
N PHE A 275 -0.58 14.03 -10.95
CA PHE A 275 -0.96 12.86 -10.14
C PHE A 275 -1.87 11.85 -10.84
N SER A 276 -2.05 11.97 -12.16
CA SER A 276 -2.77 10.98 -12.97
C SER A 276 -2.04 9.63 -12.99
N GLY A 277 -0.73 9.64 -12.75
CA GLY A 277 0.05 8.42 -12.63
C GLY A 277 0.92 8.35 -11.39
N GLY A 278 0.97 7.17 -10.78
CA GLY A 278 1.82 6.81 -9.65
C GLY A 278 2.57 5.51 -9.93
N HIS A 279 3.78 5.37 -9.39
CA HIS A 279 4.53 4.13 -9.40
C HIS A 279 5.46 4.03 -8.20
N ALA A 280 5.72 2.80 -7.74
CA ALA A 280 6.65 2.52 -6.65
C ALA A 280 7.83 1.67 -7.16
N ILE A 281 9.05 2.10 -6.82
CA ILE A 281 10.33 1.50 -7.26
C ILE A 281 11.31 1.40 -6.10
N THR A 282 12.35 0.59 -6.25
CA THR A 282 13.35 0.31 -5.21
C THR A 282 14.67 1.02 -5.53
N PRO A 283 15.04 2.12 -4.85
CA PRO A 283 16.34 2.74 -5.04
C PRO A 283 17.45 1.92 -4.38
N PHE A 284 18.62 1.83 -5.01
CA PHE A 284 19.73 1.05 -4.47
C PHE A 284 21.13 1.65 -4.59
N ALA A 285 21.33 2.62 -5.48
CA ALA A 285 22.59 3.35 -5.53
C ALA A 285 22.40 4.81 -5.96
N VAL A 286 23.40 5.63 -5.67
CA VAL A 286 23.49 7.02 -6.10
C VAL A 286 24.84 7.24 -6.77
N GLU A 287 24.83 7.87 -7.94
CA GLU A 287 25.99 8.15 -8.77
C GLU A 287 26.10 9.67 -9.01
N ASP A 288 27.19 10.30 -8.54
CA ASP A 288 27.44 11.73 -8.80
C ASP A 288 28.02 11.92 -10.21
N ARG A 289 27.25 12.55 -11.09
CA ARG A 289 27.61 12.81 -12.50
C ARG A 289 28.34 14.13 -12.70
N SER A 290 28.71 14.82 -11.60
CA SER A 290 29.27 16.17 -11.56
C SER A 290 28.28 17.27 -11.97
N ASP A 291 28.70 18.54 -11.82
CA ASP A 291 27.90 19.74 -12.12
C ASP A 291 26.51 19.80 -11.43
N GLY A 292 26.35 19.10 -10.31
CA GLY A 292 25.10 19.04 -9.54
C GLY A 292 24.06 18.09 -10.12
N ILE A 293 24.42 17.26 -11.11
CA ILE A 293 23.58 16.18 -11.61
C ILE A 293 23.91 14.90 -10.85
N VAL A 294 22.88 14.24 -10.35
CA VAL A 294 23.00 12.99 -9.61
C VAL A 294 22.02 11.97 -10.18
N ASP A 295 22.51 10.78 -10.46
CA ASP A 295 21.70 9.65 -10.90
C ASP A 295 21.38 8.75 -9.70
N VAL A 296 20.12 8.41 -9.52
CA VAL A 296 19.65 7.41 -8.57
C VAL A 296 19.34 6.14 -9.36
N LEU A 297 20.05 5.06 -9.05
CA LEU A 297 19.86 3.76 -9.66
C LEU A 297 18.73 3.03 -8.92
N VAL A 298 17.79 2.51 -9.69
CA VAL A 298 16.55 1.93 -9.19
C VAL A 298 16.27 0.57 -9.84
N TYR A 299 15.72 -0.35 -9.07
CA TYR A 299 14.96 -1.49 -9.58
C TYR A 299 13.52 -1.04 -9.79
N ASP A 300 13.07 -1.13 -11.04
CA ASP A 300 11.69 -0.85 -11.43
C ASP A 300 10.99 -2.19 -11.72
N ASN A 301 9.92 -2.49 -10.98
CA ASN A 301 9.20 -3.76 -11.11
C ASN A 301 8.43 -3.90 -12.44
N ASN A 302 8.35 -2.86 -13.27
CA ASN A 302 7.90 -2.97 -14.67
C ASN A 302 9.04 -3.33 -15.65
N PHE A 303 10.30 -3.35 -15.19
CA PHE A 303 11.48 -3.74 -15.97
C PHE A 303 12.38 -4.69 -15.15
N PRO A 304 11.94 -5.95 -14.93
CA PRO A 304 12.66 -6.95 -14.13
C PRO A 304 14.12 -7.11 -14.55
N SER A 305 15.00 -7.33 -13.57
CA SER A 305 16.44 -7.55 -13.77
C SER A 305 17.23 -6.41 -14.45
N GLU A 306 16.61 -5.25 -14.70
CA GLU A 306 17.28 -4.09 -15.29
C GLU A 306 17.65 -3.05 -14.21
N THR A 307 18.85 -2.50 -14.32
CA THR A 307 19.19 -1.25 -13.63
C THR A 307 18.64 -0.08 -14.41
N ARG A 308 17.81 0.73 -13.76
CA ARG A 308 17.19 1.92 -14.33
C ARG A 308 17.72 3.16 -13.62
N VAL A 309 17.63 4.33 -14.26
CA VAL A 309 18.26 5.56 -13.78
C VAL A 309 17.24 6.69 -13.71
N LEU A 310 17.03 7.22 -12.50
CA LEU A 310 16.30 8.46 -12.24
C LEU A 310 17.32 9.58 -12.04
N THR A 311 17.22 10.66 -12.82
CA THR A 311 18.18 11.77 -12.77
C THR A 311 17.62 12.92 -11.93
N VAL A 312 18.43 13.44 -11.01
CA VAL A 312 18.17 14.61 -10.17
C VAL A 312 19.15 15.73 -10.51
N ASP A 313 18.64 16.93 -10.77
CA ASP A 313 19.45 18.15 -10.85
C ASP A 313 19.33 18.93 -9.54
N ARG A 314 20.40 18.89 -8.74
CA ARG A 314 20.48 19.58 -7.44
C ARG A 314 20.53 21.11 -7.57
N ASN A 315 20.86 21.67 -8.74
CA ASN A 315 20.89 23.12 -8.93
C ASN A 315 19.49 23.70 -9.10
N SER A 316 18.62 22.98 -9.79
CA SER A 316 17.21 23.33 -9.99
C SER A 316 16.27 22.63 -9.01
N ASP A 317 16.78 21.68 -8.24
CA ASP A 317 16.04 20.81 -7.32
C ASP A 317 14.89 20.09 -8.03
N SER A 318 15.20 19.56 -9.21
CA SER A 318 14.27 18.87 -10.11
C SER A 318 14.72 17.45 -10.40
N TRP A 319 13.80 16.63 -10.90
CA TRP A 319 14.05 15.22 -11.23
C TRP A 319 13.30 14.81 -12.49
N GLN A 320 13.78 13.74 -13.13
CA GLN A 320 13.10 13.10 -14.24
C GLN A 320 13.39 11.59 -14.28
N TYR A 321 12.42 10.83 -14.77
CA TYR A 321 12.54 9.39 -14.96
C TYR A 321 11.64 8.93 -16.10
N GLN A 322 12.07 7.94 -16.87
CA GLN A 322 11.23 7.31 -17.89
C GLN A 322 10.64 6.04 -17.28
N ALA A 323 9.34 6.00 -17.04
CA ALA A 323 8.66 4.87 -16.41
C ALA A 323 7.45 4.45 -17.23
N SER A 324 7.04 3.19 -17.10
CA SER A 324 5.67 2.79 -17.38
C SER A 324 4.97 2.47 -16.07
N ILE A 325 3.66 2.57 -16.03
CA ILE A 325 2.79 2.18 -14.89
C ILE A 325 2.21 0.78 -15.11
N ASN A 326 2.03 0.41 -16.38
CA ASN A 326 1.64 -0.90 -16.86
C ASN A 326 2.80 -1.41 -17.74
N PRO A 327 3.38 -2.59 -17.47
CA PRO A 327 4.47 -3.13 -18.29
C PRO A 327 4.07 -3.33 -19.78
N ASP A 328 2.78 -3.51 -20.07
CA ASP A 328 2.27 -3.65 -21.44
C ASP A 328 2.14 -2.32 -22.20
N GLU A 329 2.30 -1.18 -21.52
CA GLU A 329 2.14 0.16 -22.10
C GLU A 329 3.48 0.88 -22.37
N PRO A 330 3.53 1.80 -23.35
CA PRO A 330 4.71 2.60 -23.59
C PRO A 330 5.04 3.49 -22.39
N SER A 331 6.32 3.54 -22.02
CA SER A 331 6.79 4.44 -20.98
C SER A 331 6.47 5.92 -21.26
N SER A 332 6.19 6.68 -20.20
CA SER A 332 6.02 8.14 -20.18
C SER A 332 7.11 8.83 -19.34
N LEU A 333 7.28 10.13 -19.56
CA LEU A 333 8.25 10.93 -18.81
C LEU A 333 7.63 11.42 -17.51
N TYR A 334 8.13 10.88 -16.41
CA TYR A 334 7.91 11.36 -15.05
C TYR A 334 8.89 12.48 -14.76
N LYS A 335 8.42 13.55 -14.12
CA LYS A 335 9.26 14.70 -13.77
C LYS A 335 8.60 15.57 -12.70
N GLY A 336 9.43 16.34 -12.00
CA GLY A 336 8.95 17.31 -11.03
C GLY A 336 10.08 18.08 -10.38
N ASP A 337 9.75 18.85 -9.36
CA ASP A 337 10.68 19.61 -8.55
C ASP A 337 10.22 19.68 -7.09
N ALA A 338 10.99 20.38 -6.24
CA ALA A 338 10.67 20.56 -4.83
C ALA A 338 9.25 21.10 -4.54
N SER A 339 8.67 21.84 -5.49
CA SER A 339 7.33 22.42 -5.38
C SER A 339 6.21 21.50 -5.87
N THR A 340 6.48 20.56 -6.79
CA THR A 340 5.46 19.65 -7.33
C THR A 340 5.10 18.54 -6.34
N LYS A 341 6.02 18.15 -5.45
CA LYS A 341 5.82 17.05 -4.47
C LYS A 341 5.50 15.70 -5.13
N THR A 342 6.06 15.47 -6.31
CA THR A 342 5.83 14.25 -7.12
C THR A 342 6.92 13.19 -6.98
N LEU A 343 7.84 13.35 -6.03
CA LEU A 343 8.87 12.36 -5.69
C LEU A 343 8.94 12.24 -4.17
N GLU A 344 8.93 11.01 -3.67
CA GLU A 344 9.09 10.70 -2.24
C GLU A 344 9.88 9.40 -2.03
N ILE A 345 10.48 9.26 -0.86
CA ILE A 345 10.91 7.97 -0.31
C ILE A 345 10.18 7.72 1.00
N VAL A 346 9.71 6.50 1.19
CA VAL A 346 8.89 6.11 2.34
C VAL A 346 9.57 4.96 3.07
N ALA A 347 9.66 5.13 4.40
CA ALA A 347 10.33 4.20 5.27
C ALA A 347 9.65 2.83 5.23
N ILE A 348 10.44 1.76 5.31
CA ILE A 348 9.95 0.39 5.33
C ILE A 348 9.90 -0.13 6.77
N THR A 349 10.80 0.28 7.66
CA THR A 349 10.85 -0.26 9.02
C THR A 349 9.57 -0.09 9.84
N PRO A 350 8.78 1.01 9.72
CA PRO A 350 7.51 1.13 10.44
C PRO A 350 6.47 0.07 10.02
N ARG A 351 6.61 -0.48 8.80
CA ARG A 351 5.72 -1.51 8.25
C ARG A 351 5.94 -2.89 8.85
N LEU A 352 7.08 -3.11 9.52
CA LEU A 352 7.42 -4.40 10.17
C LEU A 352 6.66 -4.63 11.48
N GLY A 353 6.11 -3.57 12.06
CA GLY A 353 5.29 -3.65 13.27
C GLY A 353 3.82 -3.99 12.98
N VAL A 354 3.06 -4.13 14.06
CA VAL A 354 1.59 -4.11 13.96
C VAL A 354 1.16 -2.73 13.46
N GLN A 355 0.24 -2.74 12.51
CA GLN A 355 -0.37 -1.55 11.94
C GLN A 355 -1.67 -1.23 12.68
N GLU A 356 -2.15 -0.01 12.53
CA GLU A 356 -3.40 0.49 13.11
C GLU A 356 -4.40 0.71 11.98
N GLY A 357 -5.59 0.10 12.08
CA GLY A 357 -6.59 0.03 11.01
C GLY A 357 -7.64 1.15 11.10
N PRO A 358 -8.05 1.78 9.98
CA PRO A 358 -9.02 2.89 10.01
C PRO A 358 -10.41 2.51 10.55
N PHE A 359 -10.66 1.20 10.74
CA PHE A 359 -11.88 0.61 11.26
C PHE A 359 -11.81 0.24 12.76
N GLU A 360 -10.64 0.32 13.41
CA GLU A 360 -10.48 -0.09 14.81
C GLU A 360 -10.98 0.99 15.78
N GLU A 361 -11.70 0.57 16.83
CA GLU A 361 -12.12 1.46 17.91
C GLU A 361 -11.02 1.64 18.97
N GLY A 362 -10.79 2.88 19.44
CA GLY A 362 -9.92 3.11 20.60
C GLY A 362 -9.35 4.52 20.74
N ASP A 363 -8.63 4.78 21.84
CA ASP A 363 -7.86 6.03 22.08
C ASP A 363 -6.49 6.04 21.34
N GLY A 364 -6.23 5.01 20.51
CA GLY A 364 -5.01 4.84 19.72
C GLY A 364 -5.00 5.72 18.48
N PRO A 365 -3.84 5.91 17.81
CA PRO A 365 -3.85 6.40 16.44
C PRO A 365 -4.52 5.34 15.55
N VAL A 366 -5.25 5.79 14.54
CA VAL A 366 -5.92 4.98 13.51
C VAL A 366 -6.17 5.94 12.34
N GLY A 367 -6.04 5.43 11.12
CA GLY A 367 -6.31 6.18 9.90
C GLY A 367 -5.41 5.84 8.72
N TYR A 368 -5.93 6.12 7.53
CA TYR A 368 -5.23 6.03 6.25
C TYR A 368 -3.87 6.76 6.30
N ALA A 369 -2.78 6.02 6.11
CA ALA A 369 -1.39 6.45 6.34
C ALA A 369 -0.95 7.79 5.72
N PRO A 370 -1.37 8.18 4.51
CA PRO A 370 -0.87 9.41 3.90
C PRO A 370 -1.50 10.68 4.50
N VAL A 371 -2.49 10.55 5.39
CA VAL A 371 -3.13 11.67 6.08
C VAL A 371 -2.51 11.82 7.46
N VAL A 372 -1.55 12.73 7.57
CA VAL A 372 -0.91 13.04 8.84
C VAL A 372 -1.95 13.57 9.84
N GLY A 373 -2.32 12.74 10.82
CA GLY A 373 -2.76 13.16 12.14
C GLY A 373 -4.14 12.71 12.58
N ARG A 374 -4.16 11.68 13.44
CA ARG A 374 -5.06 11.44 14.58
C ARG A 374 -6.49 11.96 14.41
N ASN A 375 -7.35 11.10 13.89
CA ASN A 375 -8.74 11.07 14.32
C ASN A 375 -9.26 9.66 14.08
N THR A 376 -9.52 8.94 15.17
CA THR A 376 -10.22 7.64 15.21
C THR A 376 -11.58 7.69 14.52
N ASP A 377 -12.11 8.89 14.39
CA ASP A 377 -13.45 9.15 13.92
C ASP A 377 -13.47 9.69 12.47
N SER A 378 -12.38 9.53 11.71
CA SER A 378 -12.41 9.87 10.28
C SER A 378 -13.23 8.87 9.50
N VAL A 379 -13.82 9.31 8.40
CA VAL A 379 -14.55 8.44 7.47
C VAL A 379 -13.79 8.41 6.15
N GLU A 380 -13.37 7.22 5.74
CA GLU A 380 -12.91 6.95 4.39
C GLU A 380 -14.11 6.81 3.46
N VAL A 381 -14.05 7.40 2.27
CA VAL A 381 -15.05 7.26 1.21
C VAL A 381 -14.34 6.83 -0.06
N TRP A 382 -14.76 5.69 -0.58
CA TRP A 382 -14.24 4.99 -1.74
C TRP A 382 -15.29 5.00 -2.84
N LEU A 383 -14.84 5.07 -4.10
CA LEU A 383 -15.66 4.81 -5.27
C LEU A 383 -14.95 3.75 -6.13
N ASP A 384 -15.63 2.64 -6.35
CA ASP A 384 -15.28 1.68 -7.39
C ASP A 384 -16.11 1.99 -8.65
N GLY A 385 -15.48 2.05 -9.82
CA GLY A 385 -16.10 2.28 -11.12
C GLY A 385 -15.76 3.63 -11.76
N ASP A 386 -16.26 3.86 -12.97
CA ASP A 386 -15.81 4.96 -13.86
C ASP A 386 -16.50 6.33 -13.59
N ALA A 387 -17.31 6.42 -12.53
CA ALA A 387 -17.94 7.69 -12.14
C ALA A 387 -16.96 8.57 -11.35
N ASN A 388 -17.37 9.79 -10.99
CA ASN A 388 -16.60 10.64 -10.08
C ASN A 388 -17.42 11.02 -8.84
N LEU A 389 -16.77 11.24 -7.71
CA LEU A 389 -17.42 11.70 -6.50
C LEU A 389 -17.30 13.21 -6.28
N LEU A 390 -18.38 13.79 -5.76
CA LEU A 390 -18.36 15.09 -5.10
C LEU A 390 -19.00 14.98 -3.71
N ILE A 391 -18.18 15.09 -2.68
CA ILE A 391 -18.64 15.08 -1.29
C ILE A 391 -18.91 16.52 -0.84
N THR A 392 -20.11 16.78 -0.33
CA THR A 392 -20.55 18.09 0.18
C THR A 392 -20.90 18.00 1.65
N ALA A 393 -20.11 18.65 2.52
CA ALA A 393 -20.42 18.76 3.94
C ALA A 393 -21.67 19.62 4.18
N LEU A 394 -22.33 19.46 5.33
CA LEU A 394 -23.55 20.19 5.71
C LEU A 394 -23.45 21.73 5.55
N ASP A 395 -22.26 22.31 5.74
CA ASP A 395 -22.05 23.76 5.60
C ASP A 395 -21.75 24.22 4.17
N GLY A 396 -21.84 23.32 3.19
CA GLY A 396 -21.69 23.56 1.77
C GLY A 396 -20.24 23.53 1.25
N ARG A 397 -19.26 23.25 2.11
CA ARG A 397 -17.88 22.99 1.67
C ARG A 397 -17.78 21.63 0.99
N ARG A 398 -16.94 21.53 -0.03
CA ARG A 398 -16.88 20.34 -0.89
C ARG A 398 -15.48 19.77 -1.05
N ILE A 399 -15.39 18.49 -1.35
CA ILE A 399 -14.17 17.80 -1.80
C ILE A 399 -14.54 16.79 -2.89
N GLY A 400 -13.73 16.69 -3.95
CA GLY A 400 -13.99 15.82 -5.09
C GLY A 400 -14.01 16.54 -6.43
N TRP A 401 -14.55 15.89 -7.44
CA TRP A 401 -14.60 16.41 -8.81
C TRP A 401 -15.87 17.19 -9.08
N LEU A 402 -15.71 18.28 -9.82
CA LEU A 402 -16.83 19.03 -10.39
C LEU A 402 -17.19 18.46 -11.77
N GLU A 403 -18.42 18.71 -12.20
CA GLU A 403 -18.95 18.31 -13.53
C GLU A 403 -18.05 18.76 -14.70
N ASP A 404 -17.30 19.86 -14.54
CA ASP A 404 -16.36 20.36 -15.54
C ASP A 404 -14.99 19.63 -15.57
N GLY A 405 -14.85 18.57 -14.76
CA GLY A 405 -13.64 17.76 -14.62
C GLY A 405 -12.56 18.39 -13.73
N SER A 406 -12.87 19.46 -13.00
CA SER A 406 -11.90 20.07 -12.06
C SER A 406 -12.06 19.53 -10.64
N PHE A 407 -10.93 19.18 -10.00
CA PHE A 407 -10.90 18.75 -8.61
C PHE A 407 -10.89 19.93 -7.64
N ILE A 408 -11.63 19.83 -6.53
CA ILE A 408 -11.64 20.81 -5.44
C ILE A 408 -11.48 20.16 -4.06
N ASN A 409 -10.93 20.92 -3.11
CA ASN A 409 -10.98 20.58 -1.69
C ASN A 409 -11.12 21.87 -0.86
N GLU A 410 -12.34 22.12 -0.38
CA GLU A 410 -12.75 23.25 0.45
C GLU A 410 -12.94 22.82 1.93
N VAL A 411 -12.94 21.51 2.21
CA VAL A 411 -13.17 20.94 3.54
C VAL A 411 -11.84 20.87 4.30
N LYS A 412 -11.67 21.79 5.24
CA LYS A 412 -10.46 21.83 6.08
C LYS A 412 -10.26 20.52 6.83
N GLY A 413 -9.10 19.89 6.63
CA GLY A 413 -8.72 18.64 7.30
C GLY A 413 -9.11 17.39 6.51
N ALA A 414 -9.97 17.53 5.49
CA ALA A 414 -10.20 16.45 4.54
C ALA A 414 -9.03 16.34 3.56
N THR A 415 -8.79 15.13 3.09
CA THR A 415 -7.75 14.81 2.11
C THR A 415 -8.32 13.90 1.05
N SER A 416 -7.81 14.01 -0.16
CA SER A 416 -7.88 12.98 -1.18
C SER A 416 -6.50 12.36 -1.30
N THR A 417 -6.41 11.05 -1.40
CA THR A 417 -5.12 10.41 -1.60
C THR A 417 -5.22 9.20 -2.50
N ASN A 418 -4.38 9.23 -3.52
CA ASN A 418 -4.14 8.09 -4.39
C ASN A 418 -3.14 7.16 -3.70
N LEU A 419 -3.38 5.86 -3.81
CA LEU A 419 -2.33 4.87 -3.65
C LEU A 419 -1.24 5.11 -4.73
N ARG A 420 -0.04 4.52 -4.58
CA ARG A 420 1.09 4.78 -5.48
C ARG A 420 0.97 4.11 -6.85
N PHE A 421 -0.23 4.05 -7.40
CA PHE A 421 -0.54 3.64 -8.78
C PHE A 421 -1.42 4.71 -9.45
N SER A 422 -1.67 4.56 -10.76
CA SER A 422 -2.31 5.60 -11.58
C SER A 422 -3.83 5.58 -11.51
N VAL A 423 -4.46 6.67 -11.93
CA VAL A 423 -5.94 6.76 -12.08
C VAL A 423 -6.46 6.01 -13.30
N ASP A 424 -5.59 5.51 -14.19
CA ASP A 424 -5.92 4.62 -15.31
C ASP A 424 -4.73 3.65 -15.52
N VAL A 425 -4.79 2.49 -14.88
CA VAL A 425 -3.85 1.38 -15.12
C VAL A 425 -4.66 0.15 -15.53
N TRP A 426 -4.21 -0.57 -16.55
CA TRP A 426 -4.95 -1.72 -17.10
C TRP A 426 -6.39 -1.40 -17.53
N GLY A 427 -6.69 -0.14 -17.86
CA GLY A 427 -8.04 0.31 -18.25
C GLY A 427 -9.02 0.39 -17.07
N ILE A 428 -8.49 0.48 -15.84
CA ILE A 428 -9.27 0.65 -14.62
C ILE A 428 -9.13 2.11 -14.20
N GLU A 429 -10.24 2.86 -14.27
CA GLU A 429 -10.29 4.19 -13.69
C GLU A 429 -10.46 4.09 -12.16
N GLN A 430 -9.58 4.73 -11.38
CA GLN A 430 -9.69 4.75 -9.92
C GLN A 430 -9.76 6.17 -9.37
N GLU A 431 -10.78 6.40 -8.56
CA GLU A 431 -10.90 7.60 -7.74
C GLU A 431 -9.91 7.57 -6.56
N PRO A 432 -9.29 8.71 -6.18
CA PRO A 432 -8.73 8.89 -4.84
C PRO A 432 -9.63 8.39 -3.72
N VAL A 433 -8.97 7.91 -2.68
CA VAL A 433 -9.59 7.70 -1.37
C VAL A 433 -9.81 9.06 -0.72
N TYR A 434 -11.05 9.37 -0.38
CA TYR A 434 -11.39 10.57 0.37
C TYR A 434 -11.38 10.26 1.86
N VAL A 435 -10.69 11.06 2.66
CA VAL A 435 -10.71 10.94 4.12
C VAL A 435 -11.33 12.20 4.69
N LEU A 436 -12.48 12.05 5.32
CA LEU A 436 -13.23 13.13 5.97
C LEU A 436 -12.81 13.24 7.44
N PRO A 437 -12.58 14.46 7.96
CA PRO A 437 -12.25 14.65 9.36
C PRO A 437 -13.48 14.40 10.25
N SER A 438 -13.26 14.07 11.52
CA SER A 438 -14.33 13.66 12.44
C SER A 438 -15.41 14.70 12.74
N ASP A 439 -15.20 15.97 12.40
CA ASP A 439 -16.21 17.01 12.51
C ASP A 439 -17.18 17.04 11.30
N VAL A 440 -16.90 16.27 10.25
CA VAL A 440 -17.77 16.09 9.08
C VAL A 440 -18.52 14.77 9.23
N ARG A 441 -19.60 14.82 10.02
CA ARG A 441 -20.48 13.68 10.31
C ARG A 441 -21.75 13.64 9.47
N GLN A 442 -22.10 14.77 8.84
CA GLN A 442 -23.25 14.91 7.95
C GLN A 442 -22.77 15.46 6.61
N PHE A 443 -22.99 14.69 5.56
CA PHE A 443 -22.54 15.04 4.22
C PHE A 443 -23.40 14.36 3.15
N THR A 444 -23.26 14.86 1.94
CA THR A 444 -23.85 14.29 0.73
C THR A 444 -22.73 13.80 -0.17
N VAL A 445 -22.87 12.62 -0.75
CA VAL A 445 -22.02 12.09 -1.81
C VAL A 445 -22.82 12.15 -3.11
N THR A 446 -22.39 12.99 -4.05
CA THR A 446 -22.92 12.96 -5.42
C THR A 446 -22.03 12.05 -6.25
N ILE A 447 -22.63 11.06 -6.90
CA ILE A 447 -21.96 10.18 -7.86
C ILE A 447 -22.27 10.70 -9.26
N ASP A 448 -21.24 11.18 -9.97
CA ASP A 448 -21.38 11.91 -11.22
C ASP A 448 -20.97 11.07 -12.43
N GLY A 449 -21.97 10.62 -13.19
CA GLY A 449 -21.82 9.90 -14.45
C GLY A 449 -21.63 10.80 -15.67
N SER A 450 -21.39 12.11 -15.51
CA SER A 450 -21.29 13.05 -16.65
C SER A 450 -20.14 12.78 -17.61
N GLN A 451 -19.07 12.14 -17.14
CA GLN A 451 -17.92 11.77 -17.98
C GLN A 451 -18.07 10.38 -18.61
N LEU A 452 -19.05 9.59 -18.20
CA LEU A 452 -19.29 8.25 -18.74
C LEU A 452 -19.64 8.33 -20.23
N THR A 453 -19.14 7.37 -20.99
CA THR A 453 -19.46 7.24 -22.43
C THR A 453 -20.42 6.09 -22.73
N GLU A 454 -20.58 5.17 -21.79
CA GLU A 454 -21.55 4.08 -21.76
C GLU A 454 -22.05 3.87 -20.33
N THR A 455 -23.08 3.05 -20.15
CA THR A 455 -23.61 2.73 -18.83
C THR A 455 -22.55 2.01 -18.00
N GLY A 456 -22.27 2.53 -16.81
CA GLY A 456 -21.33 1.96 -15.84
C GLY A 456 -22.05 1.40 -14.61
N VAL A 457 -21.33 0.59 -13.84
CA VAL A 457 -21.74 0.16 -12.50
C VAL A 457 -20.72 0.74 -11.52
N SER A 458 -21.20 1.27 -10.41
CA SER A 458 -20.35 1.83 -9.36
C SER A 458 -20.74 1.30 -7.98
N GLU A 459 -19.81 1.41 -7.04
CA GLU A 459 -20.03 1.12 -5.63
C GLU A 459 -19.41 2.26 -4.81
N VAL A 460 -20.18 2.80 -3.86
CA VAL A 460 -19.66 3.75 -2.86
C VAL A 460 -19.51 3.03 -1.54
N THR A 461 -18.27 2.92 -1.07
CA THR A 461 -17.95 2.32 0.23
C THR A 461 -17.50 3.41 1.20
N MET A 462 -18.05 3.40 2.41
CA MET A 462 -17.68 4.29 3.52
C MET A 462 -17.21 3.44 4.69
N ILE A 463 -16.05 3.76 5.26
CA ILE A 463 -15.44 3.02 6.37
C ILE A 463 -15.03 4.02 7.46
N GLY A 464 -15.45 3.77 8.69
CA GLY A 464 -15.03 4.51 9.88
C GLY A 464 -14.74 3.56 11.03
N ALA A 465 -14.34 4.10 12.20
CA ALA A 465 -14.13 3.27 13.38
C ALA A 465 -15.42 2.55 13.78
N GLY A 466 -15.35 1.22 13.84
CA GLY A 466 -16.45 0.38 14.24
C GLY A 466 -17.56 0.21 13.20
N PHE A 467 -17.50 0.83 12.01
CA PHE A 467 -18.58 0.70 11.03
C PHE A 467 -18.15 0.80 9.57
N ASN A 468 -18.98 0.24 8.70
CA ASN A 468 -18.98 0.53 7.27
C ASN A 468 -20.41 0.74 6.75
N MET A 469 -20.54 1.54 5.68
CA MET A 469 -21.75 1.70 4.90
C MET A 469 -21.41 1.55 3.42
N VAL A 470 -22.18 0.76 2.69
CA VAL A 470 -21.96 0.53 1.26
C VAL A 470 -23.24 0.78 0.50
N VAL A 471 -23.13 1.43 -0.65
CA VAL A 471 -24.18 1.47 -1.68
C VAL A 471 -23.59 0.85 -2.93
N ALA A 472 -23.97 -0.40 -3.20
CA ALA A 472 -23.45 -1.22 -4.27
C ALA A 472 -24.45 -1.33 -5.43
N ASP A 473 -23.97 -1.84 -6.57
CA ASP A 473 -24.75 -2.03 -7.79
C ASP A 473 -25.39 -0.73 -8.33
N LEU A 474 -24.72 0.41 -8.18
CA LEU A 474 -25.19 1.70 -8.70
C LEU A 474 -25.07 1.74 -10.22
N VAL A 475 -26.19 1.64 -10.93
CA VAL A 475 -26.20 1.66 -12.40
C VAL A 475 -26.36 3.09 -12.91
N LEU A 476 -25.30 3.62 -13.54
CA LEU A 476 -25.23 5.00 -14.01
C LEU A 476 -25.17 5.08 -15.53
N ASP A 477 -26.16 5.74 -16.15
CA ASP A 477 -26.11 6.13 -17.55
C ASP A 477 -25.24 7.40 -17.77
N PRO A 478 -24.69 7.61 -18.98
CA PRO A 478 -24.00 8.85 -19.33
C PRO A 478 -24.80 10.12 -19.03
N GLY A 479 -24.26 10.97 -18.15
CA GLY A 479 -24.91 12.21 -17.70
C GLY A 479 -25.88 12.05 -16.52
N GLN A 480 -26.05 10.85 -15.98
CA GLN A 480 -26.82 10.61 -14.76
C GLN A 480 -26.01 11.05 -13.54
N GLN A 481 -26.72 11.51 -12.50
CA GLN A 481 -26.16 11.74 -11.19
C GLN A 481 -27.09 11.15 -10.14
N ASP A 482 -26.51 10.42 -9.20
CA ASP A 482 -27.22 9.91 -8.04
C ASP A 482 -26.64 10.54 -6.77
N THR A 483 -27.43 10.53 -5.71
CA THR A 483 -27.09 11.23 -4.47
C THR A 483 -27.30 10.32 -3.26
N ILE A 484 -26.25 10.23 -2.44
CA ILE A 484 -26.30 9.58 -1.13
C ILE A 484 -26.22 10.65 -0.05
N TYR A 485 -27.20 10.70 0.82
CA TYR A 485 -27.19 11.51 2.05
C TYR A 485 -26.75 10.63 3.21
N VAL A 486 -25.74 11.10 3.95
CA VAL A 486 -25.11 10.36 5.04
C VAL A 486 -25.20 11.16 6.33
N ASP A 487 -25.67 10.52 7.40
CA ASP A 487 -25.72 11.06 8.75
C ASP A 487 -25.13 10.06 9.74
N VAL A 488 -23.97 10.42 10.30
CA VAL A 488 -23.29 9.70 11.37
C VAL A 488 -23.45 10.52 12.65
N GLU A 489 -24.67 10.60 13.19
CA GLU A 489 -24.98 11.47 14.35
C GLU A 489 -24.13 11.09 15.57
N SER A 490 -23.91 9.79 15.73
CA SER A 490 -22.96 9.19 16.67
C SER A 490 -22.43 7.88 16.09
N ASP A 491 -21.40 7.30 16.71
CA ASP A 491 -20.92 5.97 16.31
C ASP A 491 -21.99 4.86 16.55
N GLU A 492 -23.10 5.21 17.23
CA GLU A 492 -24.22 4.33 17.51
C GLU A 492 -25.48 4.64 16.67
N TYR A 493 -25.47 5.69 15.83
CA TYR A 493 -26.57 6.01 14.91
C TYR A 493 -26.03 6.37 13.52
N LEU A 494 -26.27 5.46 12.57
CA LEU A 494 -25.85 5.59 11.18
C LEU A 494 -27.08 5.67 10.29
N ALA A 495 -27.17 6.65 9.40
CA ALA A 495 -28.26 6.73 8.45
C ALA A 495 -27.76 7.07 7.05
N LEU A 496 -28.39 6.44 6.07
CA LEU A 496 -28.13 6.60 4.67
C LEU A 496 -29.47 6.75 3.94
N ASN A 497 -29.58 7.79 3.12
CA ASN A 497 -30.65 7.92 2.14
C ASN A 497 -30.02 7.96 0.74
N TYR A 498 -30.48 7.08 -0.13
CA TYR A 498 -30.14 7.09 -1.54
C TYR A 498 -31.29 7.68 -2.36
N GLU A 499 -30.97 8.62 -3.24
CA GLU A 499 -31.90 9.24 -4.20
C GLU A 499 -31.30 9.18 -5.61
N SER A 500 -32.11 8.70 -6.56
CA SER A 500 -31.83 8.73 -8.00
C SER A 500 -33.03 9.32 -8.75
N ASP A 501 -32.79 9.96 -9.89
CA ASP A 501 -33.85 10.34 -10.84
C ASP A 501 -34.23 9.19 -11.81
N TYR A 502 -33.56 8.03 -11.70
CA TYR A 502 -33.62 6.92 -12.64
C TYR A 502 -34.04 5.60 -11.98
N SER A 503 -34.33 4.59 -12.80
CA SER A 503 -34.65 3.24 -12.31
C SER A 503 -33.40 2.51 -11.85
N ASP A 504 -32.93 2.86 -10.66
CA ASP A 504 -31.86 2.17 -9.99
C ASP A 504 -32.34 1.64 -8.63
N SER A 505 -31.86 0.46 -8.24
CA SER A 505 -32.20 -0.17 -6.97
C SER A 505 -30.92 -0.79 -6.40
N PRO A 506 -30.12 0.02 -5.71
CA PRO A 506 -28.85 -0.45 -5.19
C PRO A 506 -29.08 -1.40 -4.01
N ASP A 507 -28.03 -2.14 -3.69
CA ASP A 507 -27.93 -2.82 -2.41
C ASP A 507 -27.31 -1.87 -1.39
N ILE A 508 -27.92 -1.80 -0.20
CA ILE A 508 -27.41 -0.99 0.90
C ILE A 508 -26.94 -1.90 2.02
N TRP A 509 -25.68 -1.70 2.43
CA TRP A 509 -25.00 -2.56 3.38
C TRP A 509 -24.57 -1.73 4.57
N PHE A 510 -24.76 -2.25 5.77
CA PHE A 510 -24.24 -1.68 7.02
C PHE A 510 -23.48 -2.76 7.75
N GLY A 511 -22.25 -2.47 8.15
CA GLY A 511 -21.50 -3.31 9.08
C GLY A 511 -21.19 -2.55 10.37
N LEU A 512 -21.24 -3.26 11.49
CA LEU A 512 -20.88 -2.78 12.81
C LEU A 512 -19.95 -3.76 13.51
N ALA A 513 -18.91 -3.22 14.15
CA ALA A 513 -18.12 -3.92 15.14
C ALA A 513 -18.50 -3.43 16.55
N THR A 514 -18.71 -4.34 17.50
CA THR A 514 -19.13 -3.96 18.86
C THR A 514 -18.49 -4.84 19.93
N ASP A 515 -18.62 -4.46 21.20
CA ASP A 515 -18.07 -5.22 22.33
C ASP A 515 -18.72 -6.62 22.50
N ASP A 516 -20.00 -6.79 22.13
CA ASP A 516 -20.78 -8.00 22.44
C ASP A 516 -20.93 -8.93 21.21
N ALA A 517 -21.23 -8.36 20.05
CA ALA A 517 -21.33 -9.07 18.77
C ALA A 517 -21.23 -8.07 17.60
N ASP A 518 -20.61 -8.50 16.51
CA ASP A 518 -20.56 -7.73 15.28
C ASP A 518 -21.79 -8.06 14.42
N TYR A 519 -22.22 -7.09 13.62
CA TYR A 519 -23.43 -7.21 12.82
C TYR A 519 -23.21 -6.71 11.40
N GLU A 520 -23.85 -7.38 10.45
CA GLU A 520 -23.94 -6.92 9.07
C GLU A 520 -25.39 -6.96 8.62
N PHE A 521 -25.82 -5.94 7.89
CA PHE A 521 -27.17 -5.83 7.35
C PHE A 521 -27.06 -5.51 5.87
N ILE A 522 -27.68 -6.32 5.03
CA ILE A 522 -27.78 -6.06 3.59
C ILE A 522 -29.26 -5.98 3.24
N VAL A 523 -29.66 -4.87 2.64
CA VAL A 523 -31.02 -4.67 2.16
C VAL A 523 -31.00 -4.37 0.67
N ARG A 524 -31.84 -5.10 -0.07
CA ARG A 524 -32.00 -4.97 -1.52
C ARG A 524 -33.44 -4.61 -1.85
N GLY A 525 -33.64 -3.62 -2.72
CA GLY A 525 -34.95 -3.33 -3.30
C GLY A 525 -35.21 -4.26 -4.50
N SER A 526 -35.84 -5.41 -4.30
CA SER A 526 -36.03 -6.40 -5.38
C SER A 526 -37.06 -5.95 -6.43
N ASP A 527 -38.02 -5.11 -6.04
CA ASP A 527 -38.95 -4.42 -6.95
C ASP A 527 -39.37 -3.10 -6.32
N ILE A 528 -38.69 -2.01 -6.67
CA ILE A 528 -39.03 -0.63 -6.26
C ILE A 528 -39.28 0.24 -7.49
N GLU A 529 -40.06 1.31 -7.33
CA GLU A 529 -40.27 2.22 -8.45
C GLU A 529 -38.99 2.92 -8.90
N PRO A 530 -38.92 3.30 -10.18
CA PRO A 530 -37.86 4.18 -10.67
C PRO A 530 -37.81 5.52 -9.93
N GLY A 531 -36.60 5.90 -9.51
CA GLY A 531 -36.30 7.15 -8.82
C GLY A 531 -36.85 7.22 -7.40
N GLY A 532 -37.13 6.06 -6.81
CA GLY A 532 -37.51 5.93 -5.42
C GLY A 532 -36.38 6.28 -4.45
N SER A 533 -36.72 6.80 -3.28
CA SER A 533 -35.75 7.02 -2.21
C SER A 533 -35.57 5.76 -1.36
N PHE A 534 -34.33 5.34 -1.14
CA PHE A 534 -34.01 4.20 -0.29
C PHE A 534 -33.44 4.72 1.03
N ASN A 535 -34.24 4.71 2.10
CA ASN A 535 -33.84 5.22 3.41
C ASN A 535 -33.56 4.07 4.38
N VAL A 536 -32.33 4.01 4.88
CA VAL A 536 -31.90 2.99 5.83
C VAL A 536 -31.20 3.66 6.99
N ALA A 537 -31.48 3.21 8.21
CA ALA A 537 -30.77 3.66 9.39
C ALA A 537 -30.49 2.49 10.33
N LEU A 538 -29.47 2.64 11.15
CA LEU A 538 -29.08 1.71 12.18
C LEU A 538 -29.03 2.48 13.50
N ASP A 539 -29.99 2.21 14.38
CA ASP A 539 -30.12 2.77 15.72
C ASP A 539 -29.67 1.73 16.74
N PHE A 540 -28.35 1.66 16.95
CA PHE A 540 -27.74 0.69 17.85
C PHE A 540 -28.25 0.78 19.30
N PRO A 541 -28.44 1.97 19.91
CA PRO A 541 -28.96 2.08 21.28
C PRO A 541 -30.35 1.46 21.47
N SER A 542 -31.17 1.48 20.42
CA SER A 542 -32.48 0.81 20.39
C SER A 542 -32.39 -0.66 19.97
N GLY A 543 -31.30 -1.06 19.30
CA GLY A 543 -31.11 -2.38 18.73
C GLY A 543 -31.91 -2.57 17.45
N ASP A 544 -32.16 -1.50 16.70
CA ASP A 544 -33.06 -1.48 15.54
C ASP A 544 -32.30 -1.15 14.25
N PHE A 545 -32.41 -2.03 13.26
CA PHE A 545 -32.16 -1.69 11.87
C PHE A 545 -33.49 -1.20 11.26
N VAL A 546 -33.45 -0.06 10.59
CA VAL A 546 -34.64 0.68 10.16
C VAL A 546 -34.63 0.83 8.65
N LEU A 547 -35.70 0.35 8.00
CA LEU A 547 -35.98 0.60 6.59
C LEU A 547 -37.23 1.48 6.51
N ASN A 548 -37.10 2.64 5.88
CA ASN A 548 -38.17 3.61 5.75
C ASN A 548 -38.43 3.95 4.27
N THR A 549 -39.70 3.92 3.87
CA THR A 549 -40.13 4.19 2.49
C THR A 549 -40.71 5.60 2.32
N THR A 550 -40.40 6.54 3.22
CA THR A 550 -40.74 7.95 3.03
C THR A 550 -40.04 8.48 1.79
N GLY A 551 -40.81 9.08 0.89
CA GLY A 551 -40.33 9.55 -0.42
C GLY A 551 -40.70 8.61 -1.57
N GLN A 552 -41.03 7.34 -1.27
CA GLN A 552 -41.65 6.43 -2.23
C GLN A 552 -43.11 6.85 -2.52
N THR A 553 -43.59 6.49 -3.69
CA THR A 553 -44.94 6.76 -4.20
C THR A 553 -45.71 5.50 -4.56
N GLU A 554 -45.03 4.39 -4.81
CA GLU A 554 -45.58 3.08 -5.10
C GLU A 554 -45.17 2.07 -4.03
N PHE A 555 -45.75 0.88 -4.14
CA PHE A 555 -45.42 -0.26 -3.29
C PHE A 555 -44.06 -0.85 -3.69
N GLY A 556 -43.25 -1.26 -2.71
CA GLY A 556 -41.95 -1.91 -2.94
C GLY A 556 -41.81 -3.29 -2.29
N LEU A 557 -40.98 -4.13 -2.91
CA LEU A 557 -40.49 -5.40 -2.35
C LEU A 557 -39.03 -5.26 -1.95
N TYR A 558 -38.71 -5.77 -0.77
CA TYR A 558 -37.38 -5.71 -0.19
C TYR A 558 -36.94 -7.06 0.31
N ASP A 559 -35.66 -7.35 0.13
CA ASP A 559 -34.99 -8.51 0.71
C ASP A 559 -34.02 -8.02 1.78
N LEU A 560 -33.90 -8.78 2.87
CA LEU A 560 -33.06 -8.44 4.01
C LEU A 560 -32.21 -9.65 4.39
N LEU A 561 -30.93 -9.40 4.60
CA LEU A 561 -30.00 -10.31 5.25
C LEU A 561 -29.39 -9.64 6.48
N VAL A 562 -29.26 -10.41 7.55
CA VAL A 562 -28.62 -10.02 8.80
C VAL A 562 -27.58 -11.07 9.17
N VAL A 563 -26.32 -10.67 9.31
CA VAL A 563 -25.25 -11.49 9.87
C VAL A 563 -25.01 -11.03 11.30
N ARG A 564 -24.80 -12.00 12.19
CA ARG A 564 -24.32 -11.76 13.55
C ARG A 564 -23.08 -12.61 13.78
N ILE A 565 -22.00 -11.99 14.24
CA ILE A 565 -20.74 -12.65 14.54
C ILE A 565 -20.43 -12.40 16.02
N ASP A 566 -20.37 -13.46 16.83
CA ASP A 566 -20.00 -13.38 18.24
C ASP A 566 -18.89 -14.36 18.58
N ASP A 567 -18.53 -14.50 19.86
CA ASP A 567 -17.45 -15.40 20.31
C ASP A 567 -17.74 -16.90 20.10
N GLN A 568 -18.99 -17.28 19.81
CA GLN A 568 -19.41 -18.65 19.54
C GLN A 568 -19.41 -18.99 18.04
N GLY A 569 -19.64 -18.01 17.16
CA GLY A 569 -19.57 -18.21 15.72
C GLY A 569 -20.25 -17.11 14.92
N GLU A 570 -20.57 -17.45 13.68
CA GLU A 570 -21.26 -16.60 12.70
C GLU A 570 -22.64 -17.19 12.41
N TYR A 571 -23.66 -16.34 12.42
CA TYR A 571 -25.06 -16.68 12.26
C TYR A 571 -25.68 -15.80 11.18
N VAL A 572 -26.58 -16.36 10.38
CA VAL A 572 -27.15 -15.67 9.22
C VAL A 572 -28.65 -15.84 9.19
N PHE A 573 -29.35 -14.71 9.21
CA PHE A 573 -30.77 -14.62 8.98
C PHE A 573 -31.03 -13.97 7.62
N SER A 574 -31.96 -14.52 6.84
CA SER A 574 -32.42 -13.89 5.62
C SER A 574 -33.93 -14.01 5.44
N THR A 575 -34.51 -13.00 4.81
CA THR A 575 -35.92 -12.98 4.42
C THR A 575 -36.07 -12.22 3.11
N GLU A 576 -36.99 -12.67 2.28
CA GLU A 576 -37.28 -12.10 0.96
C GLU A 576 -38.73 -11.62 0.91
N ASP A 577 -39.07 -10.85 -0.13
CA ASP A 577 -40.43 -10.40 -0.43
C ASP A 577 -41.09 -9.61 0.73
N ILE A 578 -40.31 -8.78 1.44
CA ILE A 578 -40.87 -7.85 2.45
C ILE A 578 -41.67 -6.77 1.72
N GLU A 579 -42.97 -6.75 2.00
CA GLU A 579 -43.93 -5.82 1.42
C GLU A 579 -44.00 -4.50 2.22
N LEU A 580 -43.62 -3.36 1.63
CA LEU A 580 -43.80 -2.02 2.23
C LEU A 580 -44.57 -1.07 1.31
N LEU A 581 -45.55 -0.36 1.86
CA LEU A 581 -46.25 0.73 1.17
C LEU A 581 -45.47 2.05 1.32
N PRO A 582 -45.81 3.09 0.55
CA PRO A 582 -45.30 4.44 0.78
C PRO A 582 -45.51 4.92 2.21
N ASP A 583 -44.49 5.58 2.76
CA ASP A 583 -44.47 6.11 4.13
C ASP A 583 -44.58 5.04 5.24
N ASP A 584 -44.27 3.78 4.97
CA ASP A 584 -44.12 2.75 6.00
C ASP A 584 -42.68 2.75 6.57
N THR A 585 -42.55 2.32 7.83
CA THR A 585 -41.25 2.04 8.44
C THR A 585 -41.23 0.62 9.00
N MET A 586 -40.20 -0.14 8.64
CA MET A 586 -39.88 -1.44 9.23
C MET A 586 -38.70 -1.28 10.20
N PHE A 587 -38.80 -1.96 11.34
CA PHE A 587 -37.76 -2.08 12.35
C PHE A 587 -37.40 -3.55 12.52
N VAL A 588 -36.12 -3.88 12.49
CA VAL A 588 -35.59 -5.21 12.77
C VAL A 588 -34.86 -5.14 14.10
N ASN A 589 -35.41 -5.75 15.15
CA ASN A 589 -34.77 -5.72 16.46
C ASN A 589 -33.71 -6.82 16.56
N PHE A 590 -32.47 -6.47 16.23
CA PHE A 590 -31.36 -7.42 16.13
C PHE A 590 -30.75 -7.79 17.50
N PHE A 591 -31.02 -7.01 18.55
CA PHE A 591 -30.63 -7.37 19.92
C PHE A 591 -31.43 -8.54 20.50
N GLU A 592 -32.66 -8.75 20.04
CA GLU A 592 -33.46 -9.91 20.46
C GLU A 592 -33.11 -11.20 19.69
N TRP A 593 -32.26 -11.12 18.66
CA TRP A 593 -31.86 -12.27 17.86
C TRP A 593 -30.57 -12.93 18.37
N GLU A 594 -30.73 -14.12 18.98
CA GLU A 594 -29.61 -14.88 19.56
C GLU A 594 -28.84 -15.75 18.54
N GLY A 595 -29.12 -15.64 17.24
CA GLY A 595 -28.54 -16.49 16.18
C GLY A 595 -29.42 -17.70 15.82
N ASP A 596 -28.81 -18.73 15.22
CA ASP A 596 -29.50 -19.89 14.64
C ASP A 596 -30.59 -20.48 15.53
N GLY A 597 -31.83 -20.45 15.02
CA GLY A 597 -33.00 -21.01 15.69
C GLY A 597 -33.64 -20.11 16.76
N SER A 598 -33.12 -18.90 16.95
CA SER A 598 -33.84 -17.79 17.59
C SER A 598 -34.76 -17.11 16.56
N PRO A 599 -35.99 -16.73 16.92
CA PRO A 599 -36.82 -15.94 16.01
C PRO A 599 -36.23 -14.54 15.80
N MET A 600 -36.47 -13.99 14.61
CA MET A 600 -36.24 -12.57 14.30
C MET A 600 -37.57 -11.81 14.37
N PHE A 601 -37.55 -10.60 14.95
CA PHE A 601 -38.72 -9.75 15.11
C PHE A 601 -38.65 -8.55 14.17
N LEU A 602 -39.68 -8.43 13.32
CA LEU A 602 -39.87 -7.30 12.40
C LEU A 602 -41.11 -6.53 12.85
N ASP A 603 -40.91 -5.31 13.32
CA ASP A 603 -41.98 -4.38 13.68
C ASP A 603 -42.26 -3.42 12.52
N PHE A 604 -43.53 -3.06 12.32
CA PHE A 604 -43.96 -2.17 11.25
C PHE A 604 -44.78 -1.01 11.83
N ASP A 605 -44.37 0.22 11.53
CA ASP A 605 -45.12 1.47 11.76
C ASP A 605 -45.67 1.93 10.40
N PHE A 606 -46.96 1.72 10.19
CA PHE A 606 -47.59 2.09 8.93
C PHE A 606 -47.89 3.59 8.91
N GLU A 607 -47.64 4.23 7.76
CA GLU A 607 -47.72 5.69 7.62
C GLU A 607 -46.73 6.47 8.52
N THR A 608 -45.72 5.81 9.12
CA THR A 608 -44.64 6.41 9.94
C THR A 608 -45.20 7.36 11.01
N ASN A 609 -46.20 6.89 11.75
CA ASN A 609 -46.98 7.69 12.68
C ASN A 609 -46.41 7.71 14.12
N GLY A 610 -45.34 6.95 14.35
CA GLY A 610 -44.65 6.77 15.62
C GLY A 610 -45.26 5.67 16.50
N THR A 611 -46.09 4.79 15.95
CA THR A 611 -46.64 3.65 16.69
C THR A 611 -46.57 2.36 15.89
N ILE A 612 -46.09 1.28 16.53
CA ILE A 612 -46.04 -0.03 15.89
C ILE A 612 -47.45 -0.57 15.66
N ASP A 613 -47.79 -0.81 14.40
CA ASP A 613 -49.07 -1.32 13.92
C ASP A 613 -49.09 -2.85 13.81
N ALA A 614 -47.95 -3.45 13.45
CA ALA A 614 -47.81 -4.90 13.29
C ALA A 614 -46.43 -5.40 13.73
N THR A 615 -46.37 -6.65 14.18
CA THR A 615 -45.14 -7.38 14.46
C THR A 615 -45.19 -8.71 13.73
N LEU A 616 -44.17 -9.00 12.94
CA LEU A 616 -43.93 -10.28 12.29
C LEU A 616 -42.82 -11.02 13.04
N VAL A 617 -43.08 -12.29 13.35
CA VAL A 617 -42.08 -13.17 13.98
C VAL A 617 -41.66 -14.19 12.92
N LEU A 618 -40.43 -14.10 12.48
CA LEU A 618 -39.85 -14.99 11.48
C LEU A 618 -39.05 -16.08 12.20
N GLU A 619 -39.38 -17.34 11.91
CA GLU A 619 -38.51 -18.44 12.31
C GLU A 619 -37.27 -18.40 11.43
N ASP A 620 -36.10 -18.38 12.06
CA ASP A 620 -34.85 -18.52 11.35
C ASP A 620 -34.77 -19.92 10.71
N GLY A 621 -34.80 -19.93 9.37
CA GLY A 621 -34.75 -21.15 8.57
C GLY A 621 -33.35 -21.77 8.49
N GLY A 622 -32.33 -21.11 9.03
CA GLY A 622 -30.93 -21.37 8.71
C GLY A 622 -30.68 -21.03 7.24
N GLY A 623 -30.48 -19.74 6.95
CA GLY A 623 -30.16 -19.29 5.60
C GLY A 623 -28.86 -19.91 5.09
N GLU A 624 -28.75 -20.16 3.78
CA GLU A 624 -27.42 -20.33 3.19
C GLU A 624 -26.79 -18.93 3.17
N TYR A 625 -25.68 -18.73 3.89
CA TYR A 625 -24.81 -17.59 3.67
C TYR A 625 -24.34 -17.68 2.22
N VAL A 626 -24.88 -16.80 1.37
CA VAL A 626 -24.21 -16.44 0.14
C VAL A 626 -23.17 -15.44 0.59
N ASP A 627 -21.89 -15.80 0.47
CA ASP A 627 -20.85 -14.82 0.68
C ASP A 627 -20.95 -13.83 -0.48
N PHE A 628 -21.57 -12.67 -0.24
CA PHE A 628 -21.72 -11.63 -1.25
C PHE A 628 -20.38 -11.02 -1.66
N TYR A 629 -19.30 -11.39 -0.94
CA TYR A 629 -17.92 -11.04 -1.25
C TYR A 629 -17.20 -12.08 -2.13
N ASP A 630 -17.68 -13.33 -2.21
CA ASP A 630 -17.13 -14.36 -3.10
C ASP A 630 -17.85 -14.28 -4.48
N GLU A 631 -17.54 -13.27 -5.30
CA GLU A 631 -17.91 -13.25 -6.74
C GLU A 631 -16.80 -13.72 -7.68
#